data_AF-A0A173TT18-F1
#
_entry.id   AF-A0A173TT18-F1
#
_cell.length_a   1.000
_cell.length_b   1.000
_cell.length_c   1.000
_cell.angle_alpha   90.00
_cell.angle_beta   90.00
_cell.angle_gamma   90.00
#
_symmetry.space_group_name_H-M   'P 1'
#
loop_
_entity.id
_entity.type
_entity.pdbx_description
1 polymer ?
#
loop_
_entity_poly.entity_id
_entity_poly.type
_entity_poly.pdbx_seq_one_letter_code
_entity_poly.pdbx_strand_id
1 'polypeptide(L)' 'MRENSGLTAAKSAKNDEFYTQFVDIQKEVNAYLEYNPDTFRGKTVLLNY' A
#
# COMPACT_ATOMS: atom_id res chain seq x y z
N MET A 1 -19.03 1.17 34.81
CA MET A 1 -17.90 0.42 34.23
C MET A 1 -17.66 1.00 32.84
N ARG A 2 -16.50 1.63 32.59
CA ARG A 2 -16.22 2.30 31.31
C ARG A 2 -15.68 1.27 30.33
N GLU A 3 -16.41 1.07 29.23
CA GLU A 3 -16.09 0.11 28.18
C GLU A 3 -14.75 0.45 27.51
N ASN A 4 -13.71 -0.32 27.83
CA ASN A 4 -12.40 -0.24 27.18
C ASN A 4 -12.33 -1.17 25.95
N SER A 5 -13.49 -1.54 25.39
CA SER A 5 -13.63 -2.51 24.30
C SER A 5 -13.43 -1.87 22.92
N GLY A 6 -13.64 -0.55 22.80
CA GLY A 6 -13.54 0.18 21.53
C GLY A 6 -12.10 0.54 21.10
N LEU A 7 -11.19 0.72 22.06
CA LEU A 7 -9.79 1.07 21.77
C LEU A 7 -8.99 -0.10 21.18
N THR A 8 -9.36 -1.34 21.51
CA THR A 8 -8.70 -2.53 20.97
C THR A 8 -9.12 -2.82 19.54
N ALA A 9 -10.41 -2.63 19.21
CA ALA A 9 -10.93 -2.76 17.85
C ALA A 9 -10.35 -1.72 16.88
N ALA A 10 -10.21 -0.47 17.34
CA ALA A 10 -9.56 0.59 16.55
C ALA A 10 -8.06 0.34 16.33
N LYS A 11 -7.37 -0.33 17.27
CA LYS A 11 -5.96 -0.72 17.10
C LYS A 11 -5.77 -1.83 16.07
N SER A 12 -6.68 -2.79 15.99
CA SER A 12 -6.63 -3.88 15.01
C SER A 12 -7.00 -3.42 13.60
N ALA A 13 -8.02 -2.56 13.45
CA ALA A 13 -8.41 -2.00 12.15
C ALA A 13 -7.30 -1.15 11.51
N LYS A 14 -6.50 -0.44 12.33
CA LYS A 14 -5.41 0.43 11.86
C LYS A 14 -4.14 -0.33 11.45
N ASN A 15 -4.06 -1.63 11.73
CA ASN A 15 -2.94 -2.48 11.32
C ASN A 15 -3.14 -3.12 9.93
N ASP A 16 -4.39 -3.19 9.44
CA ASP A 16 -4.71 -3.76 8.13
C ASP A 16 -4.70 -2.72 6.99
N GLU A 17 -4.69 -1.42 7.31
CA GLU A 17 -4.77 -0.33 6.32
C GLU A 17 -3.49 -0.12 5.48
N PHE A 18 -2.42 -0.88 5.75
CA PHE A 18 -1.12 -0.73 5.09
C PHE A 18 -0.73 -1.89 4.17
N TYR A 19 -1.63 -2.85 3.94
CA TYR A 19 -1.36 -3.85 2.90
C TYR A 19 -1.71 -3.26 1.53
N THR A 20 -0.70 -2.73 0.86
CA THR A 20 -0.82 -2.38 -0.55
C THR A 20 -1.11 -3.66 -1.32
N GLN A 21 -2.33 -3.79 -1.83
CA GLN A 21 -2.69 -4.94 -2.64
C GLN A 21 -1.90 -4.88 -3.95
N PHE A 22 -1.56 -6.05 -4.50
CA PHE A 22 -0.90 -6.13 -5.81
C PHE A 22 -1.62 -5.31 -6.88
N VAL A 23 -2.95 -5.25 -6.81
CA VAL A 23 -3.77 -4.48 -7.75
C VAL A 23 -3.51 -2.97 -7.66
N ASP A 24 -3.20 -2.45 -6.48
CA ASP A 24 -2.95 -1.03 -6.28
C ASP A 24 -1.52 -0.66 -6.69
N ILE A 25 -0.54 -1.54 -6.42
CA ILE A 25 0.82 -1.44 -6.98
C ILE A 25 0.76 -1.39 -8.52
N GLN A 26 -0.02 -2.29 -9.13
CA GLN A 26 -0.15 -2.34 -10.58
C GLN A 26 -0.74 -1.05 -11.15
N LYS A 27 -1.80 -0.50 -10.53
CA LYS A 27 -2.38 0.79 -10.95
C LYS A 27 -1.36 1.92 -10.89
N GLU A 28 -0.60 1.99 -9.80
CA GLU A 28 0.39 3.06 -9.60
C GLU A 28 1.57 2.95 -10.57
N VAL A 29 2.11 1.74 -10.77
CA VAL A 29 3.18 1.48 -11.75
C VAL A 29 2.72 1.82 -13.17
N ASN A 30 1.47 1.47 -13.52
CA ASN A 30 0.92 1.81 -14.84
C ASN A 30 0.81 3.33 -15.03
N ALA A 31 0.37 4.09 -14.02
CA ALA A 31 0.30 5.54 -14.12
C ALA A 31 1.68 6.17 -14.38
N TYR A 32 2.74 5.66 -13.75
CA TYR A 32 4.12 6.10 -14.03
C TYR A 32 4.57 5.77 -15.47
N LEU A 33 4.19 4.60 -15.99
CA LEU A 33 4.52 4.19 -17.36
C LEU A 33 3.72 4.97 -18.42
N GLU A 34 2.47 5.30 -18.15
CA GLU A 34 1.63 6.14 -19.02
C GLU A 34 2.18 7.57 -19.10
N TYR A 35 2.66 8.11 -17.97
CA TYR A 35 3.30 9.42 -17.95
C TYR A 35 4.67 9.42 -18.65
N ASN A 36 5.51 8.43 -18.35
CA ASN A 36 6.80 8.25 -19.01
C ASN A 36 7.17 6.75 -19.08
N PRO A 37 7.21 6.15 -20.27
CA PRO A 37 7.49 4.72 -20.45
C PRO A 37 8.93 4.33 -20.06
N ASP A 38 9.80 5.32 -19.83
CA ASP A 38 11.22 5.10 -19.54
C ASP A 38 11.52 5.19 -18.03
N THR A 39 10.50 5.47 -17.21
CA THR A 39 10.63 5.68 -15.75
C THR A 39 11.45 4.58 -15.06
N PHE A 40 11.24 3.32 -15.45
CA PHE A 40 11.91 2.15 -14.88
C PHE A 40 12.93 1.50 -15.82
N ARG A 41 13.14 2.03 -17.03
CA ARG A 41 14.04 1.38 -18.01
C ARG A 41 15.49 1.40 -17.50
N GLY A 42 16.12 0.24 -17.49
CA GLY A 42 17.51 0.08 -17.02
C GLY A 42 17.68 0.20 -15.50
N LYS A 43 16.59 0.21 -14.73
CA LYS A 43 16.62 0.29 -13.25
C LYS A 43 16.09 -1.00 -12.64
N THR A 44 16.64 -1.36 -11.49
CA THR A 44 16.11 -2.44 -10.65
C THR A 44 15.15 -1.85 -9.63
N VAL A 45 13.90 -2.34 -9.61
CA VAL A 45 12.89 -1.94 -8.64
C VAL A 45 12.85 -2.97 -7.51
N LEU A 46 13.06 -2.51 -6.28
CA LEU A 46 12.97 -3.33 -5.08
C LEU A 46 11.58 -3.20 -4.47
N LEU A 47 10.89 -4.33 -4.30
CA LEU A 47 9.61 -4.38 -3.59
C LEU A 47 9.84 -5.02 -2.22
N ASN A 48 9.84 -4.20 -1.18
CA ASN A 48 9.91 -4.67 0.21
C ASN A 48 8.50 -4.68 0.80
N TYR A 49 8.09 -5.82 1.36
CA TYR A 49 6.85 -5.99 2.11
C TYR A 49 7.13 -5.92 3.62
#